data_AF-A0A1M7AJA2-F1
#
_entry.id   AF-A0A1M7AJA2-F1
#
_cell.length_a   1.000
_cell.length_b   1.000
_cell.length_c   1.000
_cell.angle_alpha   90.00
_cell.angle_beta   90.00
_cell.angle_gamma   90.00
#
_symmetry.space_group_name_H-M   'P 1'
#
loop_
_entity.id
_entity.type
_entity.pdbx_description
1 polymer ?
#
loop_
_entity_poly.entity_id
_entity_poly.type
_entity_poly.pdbx_seq_one_letter_code
_entity_poly.pdbx_strand_id
1 'polypeptide(L)'
;MTVIGKGTPSFTFPRTTGTVRWFRSPSDVIESIDSDLESTIAFVESGGTTFLSPILGRLGGIVCRDGTLRSHLAIVSREFDVPCLVGTELTGEVADGTEVVLDIVDGVGVLRSTAADPGEEPAAQRDVSTAWWSYIRTIGDEIAVKPFDLTVSAEALDALIAEELTDDRLEDLVQHMGRAFKPEMTRRSGFTSELFPMLPYMSLSVIDDFHTYAERVAVIDAAMPAEQIARAVKNAPGKLSPLWIWMVGYHYLCGRECLIKMGRLRRDERIEEIRTVVDFWRRLALAHRGDGTLDYKDAGFTNRYLPADVVDDLVRQGTTLDAASAKALKRLNATVSGYSFLYFCDSRVGVADSGPYPQPDGRKTIVRDYLSLGPSEWAYPWAEDLTPPYAGLTLALTYDPGKFTYFEINDWGTTFTEPDQLLSAVTEATVIGHRDDGTSELLGPDRWGELLADVSRNHMKLYEKFASMEREDRIFSATRMYTSGLRPFAAIAGVTDQIDWSFSPDTLALYPDPLDDDDKAATIFGTALVANDMPGSFSPLR
;
A
#
# COMPACT_ATOMS: atom_id res chain seq x y z
N MET A 1 -29.14 -10.38 -14.30
CA MET A 1 -28.59 -9.69 -15.50
C MET A 1 -27.23 -9.14 -15.13
N THR A 2 -26.17 -9.75 -15.65
CA THR A 2 -24.78 -9.43 -15.32
C THR A 2 -24.23 -8.43 -16.33
N VAL A 3 -23.49 -7.41 -15.89
CA VAL A 3 -22.81 -6.48 -16.82
C VAL A 3 -21.66 -7.23 -17.48
N ILE A 4 -21.75 -7.40 -18.79
CA ILE A 4 -20.77 -8.12 -19.62
C ILE A 4 -19.92 -7.18 -20.48
N GLY A 5 -20.22 -5.88 -20.51
CA GLY A 5 -19.37 -4.88 -21.13
C GLY A 5 -19.74 -3.44 -20.78
N LYS A 6 -18.81 -2.51 -21.00
CA LYS A 6 -18.98 -1.07 -20.77
C LYS A 6 -18.45 -0.28 -21.97
N GLY A 7 -19.17 0.74 -22.39
CA GLY A 7 -18.80 1.58 -23.53
C GLY A 7 -19.37 2.99 -23.41
N THR A 8 -18.97 3.86 -24.33
CA THR A 8 -19.49 5.22 -24.38
C THR A 8 -20.79 5.24 -25.20
N PRO A 9 -21.93 5.67 -24.64
CA PRO A 9 -23.17 5.74 -25.39
C PRO A 9 -23.12 6.89 -26.40
N SER A 10 -23.47 6.63 -27.65
CA SER A 10 -23.39 7.66 -28.71
C SER A 10 -24.36 8.82 -28.47
N PHE A 11 -25.49 8.55 -27.83
CA PHE A 11 -26.46 9.51 -27.28
C PHE A 11 -27.24 8.86 -26.13
N THR A 12 -28.11 9.61 -25.46
CA THR A 12 -29.00 9.04 -24.43
C THR A 12 -30.16 8.29 -25.07
N PHE A 13 -30.31 7.00 -24.79
CA PHE A 13 -31.36 6.14 -25.31
C PHE A 13 -32.05 5.35 -24.17
N PRO A 14 -33.31 4.93 -24.33
CA PRO A 14 -33.98 4.07 -23.36
C PRO A 14 -33.29 2.70 -23.31
N ARG A 15 -33.44 2.00 -22.18
CA ARG A 15 -32.93 0.64 -22.01
C ARG A 15 -33.50 -0.28 -23.10
N THR A 16 -32.61 -0.90 -23.88
CA THR A 16 -32.98 -1.71 -25.06
C THR A 16 -32.51 -3.15 -24.90
N THR A 17 -33.40 -4.11 -25.17
CA THR A 17 -33.08 -5.55 -25.11
C THR A 17 -33.08 -6.11 -26.52
N GLY A 18 -32.13 -6.98 -26.82
CA GLY A 18 -32.07 -7.65 -28.11
C GLY A 18 -31.11 -8.84 -28.12
N THR A 19 -31.04 -9.52 -29.26
CA THR A 19 -30.22 -10.70 -29.48
C THR A 19 -28.95 -10.33 -30.22
N VAL A 20 -27.81 -10.82 -29.75
CA VAL A 20 -26.49 -10.53 -30.33
C VAL A 20 -26.34 -11.18 -31.70
N ARG A 21 -25.85 -10.39 -32.66
CA ARG A 21 -25.30 -10.90 -33.92
C ARG A 21 -24.01 -10.16 -34.26
N TRP A 22 -22.94 -10.90 -34.49
CA TRP A 22 -21.65 -10.40 -34.94
C TRP A 22 -21.67 -10.16 -36.45
N PHE A 23 -21.21 -8.97 -36.83
CA PHE A 23 -20.96 -8.62 -38.23
C PHE A 23 -19.46 -8.39 -38.38
N ARG A 24 -18.79 -9.35 -38.99
CA ARG A 24 -17.32 -9.36 -39.18
C ARG A 24 -16.94 -9.08 -40.63
N SER A 25 -17.84 -9.32 -41.58
CA SER A 25 -17.64 -9.12 -43.01
C SER A 25 -18.89 -8.59 -43.74
N PRO A 26 -18.76 -7.98 -44.94
CA PRO A 26 -19.91 -7.48 -45.68
C PRO A 26 -20.90 -8.58 -46.08
N SER A 27 -20.45 -9.83 -46.19
CA SER A 27 -21.31 -10.98 -46.44
C SER A 27 -22.35 -11.15 -45.32
N ASP A 28 -21.97 -10.93 -44.05
CA ASP A 28 -22.87 -11.04 -42.91
C ASP A 28 -24.03 -10.02 -43.00
N VAL A 29 -23.73 -8.84 -43.55
CA VAL A 29 -24.71 -7.78 -43.80
C VAL A 29 -25.64 -8.17 -44.95
N ILE A 30 -25.09 -8.67 -46.07
CA ILE A 30 -25.86 -9.11 -47.24
C ILE A 30 -26.83 -10.24 -46.86
N GLU A 31 -26.37 -11.22 -46.09
CA GLU A 31 -27.19 -12.34 -45.58
C GLU A 31 -28.30 -11.88 -44.62
N SER A 32 -28.19 -10.66 -44.09
CA SER A 32 -29.16 -10.08 -43.15
C SER A 32 -30.17 -9.13 -43.80
N ILE A 33 -29.99 -8.76 -45.08
CA ILE A 33 -30.81 -7.74 -45.74
C ILE A 33 -32.30 -8.08 -45.70
N ASP A 34 -32.66 -9.35 -45.90
CA ASP A 34 -34.05 -9.78 -45.95
C ASP A 34 -34.57 -10.31 -44.59
N SER A 35 -33.76 -10.22 -43.52
CA SER A 35 -34.12 -10.68 -42.17
C SER A 35 -34.80 -9.59 -41.34
N ASP A 36 -35.65 -9.96 -40.39
CA ASP A 36 -36.10 -9.01 -39.37
C ASP A 36 -34.96 -8.75 -38.36
N LEU A 37 -34.63 -7.46 -38.16
CA LEU A 37 -33.48 -7.02 -37.38
C LEU A 37 -33.85 -6.14 -36.18
N GLU A 38 -35.15 -5.91 -35.95
CA GLU A 38 -35.64 -4.97 -34.93
C GLU A 38 -35.16 -5.33 -33.52
N SER A 39 -35.05 -6.62 -33.22
CA SER A 39 -34.51 -7.12 -31.96
C SER A 39 -33.01 -7.48 -32.02
N THR A 40 -32.31 -7.17 -33.11
CA THR A 40 -30.89 -7.53 -33.29
C THR A 40 -29.97 -6.45 -32.75
N ILE A 41 -29.07 -6.85 -31.86
CA ILE A 41 -27.94 -6.01 -31.41
C ILE A 41 -26.71 -6.39 -32.22
N ALA A 42 -26.30 -5.50 -33.13
CA ALA A 42 -25.13 -5.73 -33.98
C ALA A 42 -23.83 -5.53 -33.20
N PHE A 43 -22.99 -6.55 -33.18
CA PHE A 43 -21.63 -6.48 -32.63
C PHE A 43 -20.63 -6.33 -33.76
N VAL A 44 -19.77 -5.31 -33.67
CA VAL A 44 -18.73 -5.02 -34.65
C VAL A 44 -17.41 -4.68 -33.97
N GLU A 45 -16.31 -5.08 -34.60
CA GLU A 45 -14.97 -4.83 -34.07
C GLU A 45 -14.57 -3.36 -34.21
N SER A 46 -14.73 -2.75 -35.39
CA SER A 46 -14.34 -1.35 -35.63
C SER A 46 -15.37 -0.56 -36.45
N GLY A 47 -15.52 0.72 -36.08
CA GLY A 47 -16.55 1.64 -36.58
C GLY A 47 -16.26 2.25 -37.95
N GLY A 48 -16.05 1.42 -38.98
CA GLY A 48 -15.90 1.85 -40.37
C GLY A 48 -17.18 2.46 -40.96
N THR A 49 -17.01 3.42 -41.88
CA THR A 49 -18.04 4.38 -42.36
C THR A 49 -19.27 3.80 -43.06
N THR A 50 -19.21 2.59 -43.61
CA THR A 50 -20.21 2.10 -44.57
C THR A 50 -20.64 0.65 -44.34
N PHE A 51 -20.18 0.05 -43.25
CA PHE A 51 -20.27 -1.40 -43.06
C PHE A 51 -21.70 -1.86 -42.79
N LEU A 52 -22.35 -1.28 -41.78
CA LEU A 52 -23.73 -1.62 -41.41
C LEU A 52 -24.79 -0.77 -42.13
N SER A 53 -24.39 0.24 -42.92
CA SER A 53 -25.32 1.25 -43.45
C SER A 53 -26.56 0.69 -44.19
N PRO A 54 -26.51 -0.44 -44.93
CA PRO A 54 -27.70 -0.98 -45.59
C PRO A 54 -28.79 -1.49 -44.63
N ILE A 55 -28.40 -1.85 -43.40
CA ILE A 55 -29.29 -2.45 -42.39
C ILE A 55 -29.41 -1.61 -41.11
N LEU A 56 -28.64 -0.53 -40.99
CA LEU A 56 -28.43 0.19 -39.73
C LEU A 56 -29.73 0.68 -39.09
N GLY A 57 -30.62 1.32 -39.85
CA GLY A 57 -31.91 1.83 -39.34
C GLY A 57 -32.94 0.75 -38.99
N ARG A 58 -32.59 -0.54 -39.12
CA ARG A 58 -33.45 -1.67 -38.75
C ARG A 58 -32.93 -2.43 -37.54
N LEU A 59 -31.76 -2.07 -37.00
CA LEU A 59 -31.15 -2.74 -35.86
C LEU A 59 -31.78 -2.23 -34.55
N GLY A 60 -31.96 -3.13 -33.59
CA GLY A 60 -32.37 -2.78 -32.23
C GLY A 60 -31.26 -2.09 -31.43
N GLY A 61 -30.00 -2.29 -31.80
CA GLY A 61 -28.88 -1.58 -31.19
C GLY A 61 -27.53 -2.02 -31.76
N ILE A 62 -26.47 -1.32 -31.35
CA ILE A 62 -25.11 -1.50 -31.86
C ILE A 62 -24.12 -1.50 -30.70
N VAL A 63 -23.21 -2.47 -30.69
CA VAL A 63 -22.04 -2.51 -29.82
C VAL A 63 -20.79 -2.55 -30.68
N CYS A 64 -20.00 -1.48 -30.62
CA CYS A 64 -18.74 -1.35 -31.34
C CYS A 64 -17.60 -1.41 -30.34
N ARG A 65 -16.66 -2.34 -30.53
CA ARG A 65 -15.53 -2.54 -29.60
C ARG A 65 -14.49 -1.42 -29.67
N ASP A 66 -14.29 -0.84 -30.84
CA ASP A 66 -13.42 0.31 -31.06
C ASP A 66 -14.20 1.57 -31.45
N GLY A 67 -13.55 2.73 -31.42
CA GLY A 67 -14.09 4.01 -31.87
C GLY A 67 -14.51 4.96 -30.74
N THR A 68 -14.83 6.19 -31.13
CA THR A 68 -15.21 7.28 -30.22
C THR A 68 -16.55 7.89 -30.65
N LEU A 69 -17.08 8.84 -29.87
CA LEU A 69 -18.30 9.59 -30.23
C LEU A 69 -18.21 10.33 -31.59
N ARG A 70 -16.98 10.56 -32.09
CA ARG A 70 -16.70 11.18 -33.39
C ARG A 70 -16.54 10.17 -34.52
N SER A 71 -16.57 8.87 -34.24
CA SER A 71 -16.51 7.83 -35.27
C SER A 71 -17.76 7.85 -36.13
N HIS A 72 -17.62 7.52 -37.41
CA HIS A 72 -18.72 7.54 -38.37
C HIS A 72 -19.90 6.66 -37.94
N LEU A 73 -19.64 5.48 -37.37
CA LEU A 73 -20.70 4.63 -36.82
C LEU A 73 -21.47 5.29 -35.66
N ALA A 74 -20.79 6.05 -34.79
CA ALA A 74 -21.42 6.82 -33.71
C ALA A 74 -22.23 8.02 -34.24
N ILE A 75 -21.80 8.62 -35.35
CA ILE A 75 -22.51 9.71 -36.02
C ILE A 75 -23.78 9.18 -36.69
N VAL A 76 -23.65 8.14 -37.51
CA VAL A 76 -24.76 7.58 -38.28
C VAL A 76 -25.79 6.91 -37.36
N SER A 77 -25.37 6.19 -36.31
CA SER A 77 -26.30 5.61 -35.32
C SER A 77 -27.23 6.66 -34.67
N ARG A 78 -26.73 7.88 -34.42
CA ARG A 78 -27.55 8.99 -33.93
C ARG A 78 -28.56 9.50 -34.96
N GLU A 79 -28.17 9.55 -36.23
CA GLU A 79 -29.05 10.02 -37.31
C GLU A 79 -30.24 9.07 -37.54
N PHE A 80 -30.04 7.79 -37.28
CA PHE A 80 -31.08 6.75 -37.37
C PHE A 80 -31.78 6.45 -36.04
N ASP A 81 -31.44 7.15 -34.95
CA ASP A 81 -31.96 6.94 -33.59
C ASP A 81 -31.78 5.50 -33.06
N VAL A 82 -30.65 4.87 -33.39
CA VAL A 82 -30.33 3.48 -33.00
C VAL A 82 -29.39 3.48 -31.79
N PRO A 83 -29.76 2.86 -30.65
CA PRO A 83 -28.91 2.72 -29.47
C PRO A 83 -27.52 2.18 -29.82
N CYS A 84 -26.46 2.89 -29.43
CA CYS A 84 -25.10 2.52 -29.82
C CYS A 84 -24.09 2.79 -28.71
N LEU A 85 -23.29 1.76 -28.39
CA LEU A 85 -22.12 1.86 -27.52
C LEU A 85 -20.85 1.76 -28.35
N VAL A 86 -19.95 2.73 -28.20
CA VAL A 86 -18.65 2.77 -28.89
C VAL A 86 -17.49 2.65 -27.91
N GLY A 87 -16.38 2.07 -28.36
CA GLY A 87 -15.25 1.77 -27.48
C GLY A 87 -15.66 0.78 -26.39
N THR A 88 -16.47 -0.22 -26.72
CA THR A 88 -17.05 -1.13 -25.72
C THR A 88 -16.04 -2.21 -25.34
N GLU A 89 -15.61 -2.18 -24.09
CA GLU A 89 -14.80 -3.23 -23.48
C GLU A 89 -15.71 -4.36 -22.99
N LEU A 90 -15.51 -5.56 -23.53
CA LEU A 90 -16.26 -6.76 -23.15
C LEU A 90 -15.44 -7.56 -22.14
N THR A 91 -16.12 -8.06 -21.10
CA THR A 91 -15.53 -8.89 -20.04
C THR A 91 -15.29 -10.35 -20.46
N GLY A 92 -15.76 -10.75 -21.64
CA GLY A 92 -15.60 -12.08 -22.22
C GLY A 92 -16.15 -12.16 -23.64
N GLU A 93 -16.05 -13.33 -24.29
CA GLU A 93 -16.67 -13.54 -25.60
C GLU A 93 -18.20 -13.61 -25.47
N VAL A 94 -18.90 -12.92 -26.37
CA VAL A 94 -20.37 -12.92 -26.41
C VAL A 94 -20.79 -13.69 -27.66
N ALA A 95 -21.49 -14.81 -27.50
CA ALA A 95 -21.89 -15.64 -28.64
C ALA A 95 -23.07 -15.02 -29.42
N ASP A 96 -23.14 -15.30 -30.72
CA ASP A 96 -24.35 -15.03 -31.52
C ASP A 96 -25.57 -15.72 -30.89
N GLY A 97 -26.71 -15.05 -30.91
CA GLY A 97 -27.94 -15.56 -30.28
C GLY A 97 -28.06 -15.24 -28.78
N THR A 98 -27.04 -14.66 -28.14
CA THR A 98 -27.12 -14.26 -26.72
C THR A 98 -28.10 -13.10 -26.57
N GLU A 99 -29.07 -13.20 -25.66
CA GLU A 99 -29.91 -12.05 -25.32
C GLU A 99 -29.16 -11.10 -24.36
N VAL A 100 -29.15 -9.82 -24.74
CA VAL A 100 -28.43 -8.76 -24.05
C VAL A 100 -29.29 -7.51 -23.92
N VAL A 101 -28.90 -6.66 -22.97
CA VAL A 101 -29.55 -5.40 -22.64
C VAL A 101 -28.52 -4.29 -22.71
N LEU A 102 -28.77 -3.28 -23.55
CA LEU A 102 -28.06 -2.01 -23.55
C LEU A 102 -28.76 -1.04 -22.60
N ASP A 103 -28.00 -0.38 -21.75
CA ASP A 103 -28.51 0.57 -20.76
C ASP A 103 -27.48 1.66 -20.47
N ILE A 104 -27.90 2.74 -19.80
CA ILE A 104 -27.02 3.83 -19.40
C ILE A 104 -27.16 4.02 -17.88
N VAL A 105 -26.04 3.84 -17.15
CA VAL A 105 -25.96 4.03 -15.70
C VAL A 105 -24.91 5.09 -15.41
N ASP A 106 -25.32 6.16 -14.72
CA ASP A 106 -24.44 7.29 -14.36
C ASP A 106 -23.67 7.88 -15.55
N GLY A 107 -24.32 7.93 -16.73
CA GLY A 107 -23.73 8.44 -17.97
C GLY A 107 -22.83 7.46 -18.72
N VAL A 108 -22.61 6.25 -18.19
CA VAL A 108 -21.82 5.18 -18.82
C VAL A 108 -22.74 4.14 -19.44
N GLY A 109 -22.45 3.75 -20.67
CA GLY A 109 -23.18 2.69 -21.37
C GLY A 109 -22.76 1.32 -20.85
N VAL A 110 -23.74 0.50 -20.46
CA VAL A 110 -23.52 -0.85 -19.95
C VAL A 110 -24.27 -1.87 -20.79
N LEU A 111 -23.60 -2.97 -21.10
CA LEU A 111 -24.15 -4.13 -21.77
C LEU A 111 -24.35 -5.23 -20.73
N ARG A 112 -25.55 -5.81 -20.63
CA ARG A 112 -25.85 -6.91 -19.70
C ARG A 112 -26.35 -8.15 -20.43
N SER A 113 -26.05 -9.36 -19.95
CA SER A 113 -26.67 -10.60 -20.48
C SER A 113 -27.79 -11.11 -19.58
N THR A 114 -28.81 -11.72 -20.19
CA THR A 114 -29.93 -12.40 -19.51
C THR A 114 -29.71 -13.91 -19.37
N ALA A 115 -28.64 -14.47 -19.92
CA ALA A 115 -28.31 -15.87 -19.74
C ALA A 115 -28.06 -16.17 -18.25
N ALA A 116 -28.94 -17.00 -17.69
CA ALA A 116 -28.78 -17.60 -16.37
C ALA A 116 -27.62 -18.60 -16.42
N ASP A 117 -26.65 -18.40 -15.53
CA ASP A 117 -25.61 -19.37 -15.26
C ASP A 117 -26.25 -20.61 -14.59
N PRO A 118 -26.06 -21.84 -15.08
CA PRO A 118 -26.57 -23.02 -14.39
C PRO A 118 -25.72 -23.29 -13.15
N GLY A 119 -26.21 -22.82 -12.00
CA GLY A 119 -25.80 -23.32 -10.68
C GLY A 119 -25.25 -22.26 -9.74
N GLU A 120 -26.11 -21.40 -9.18
CA GLU A 120 -25.85 -20.76 -7.90
C GLU A 120 -26.53 -21.59 -6.79
N GLU A 121 -25.75 -22.45 -6.15
CA GLU A 121 -25.97 -22.85 -4.76
C GLU A 121 -25.43 -21.74 -3.83
N PRO A 122 -25.92 -21.61 -2.59
CA PRO A 122 -25.66 -20.44 -1.75
C PRO A 122 -24.16 -20.29 -1.49
N ALA A 123 -23.70 -19.02 -1.45
CA ALA A 123 -22.33 -18.59 -1.19
C ALA A 123 -21.47 -19.59 -0.39
N ALA A 124 -20.86 -20.52 -1.10
CA ALA A 124 -19.71 -21.29 -0.66
C ALA A 124 -18.57 -20.85 -1.57
N GLN A 125 -17.67 -20.05 -0.99
CA GLN A 125 -16.29 -19.86 -1.41
C GLN A 125 -16.03 -20.04 -2.92
N ARG A 126 -15.90 -18.91 -3.65
CA ARG A 126 -14.71 -18.82 -4.52
C ARG A 126 -13.54 -19.23 -3.63
N ASP A 127 -12.68 -20.12 -4.09
CA ASP A 127 -11.45 -20.42 -3.34
C ASP A 127 -10.66 -19.10 -3.22
N VAL A 128 -10.83 -18.44 -2.08
CA VAL A 128 -10.25 -17.13 -1.79
C VAL A 128 -8.73 -17.23 -1.89
N SER A 129 -8.14 -18.38 -1.54
CA SER A 129 -6.71 -18.64 -1.73
C SER A 129 -6.33 -18.57 -3.21
N THR A 130 -6.98 -19.35 -4.07
CA THR A 130 -6.69 -19.32 -5.51
C THR A 130 -6.82 -17.92 -6.10
N ALA A 131 -7.88 -17.19 -5.74
CA ALA A 131 -8.10 -15.82 -6.22
C ALA A 131 -7.04 -14.84 -5.69
N TRP A 132 -6.66 -14.96 -4.42
CA TRP A 132 -5.65 -14.13 -3.78
C TRP A 132 -4.26 -14.34 -4.38
N TRP A 133 -3.85 -15.59 -4.60
CA TRP A 133 -2.59 -15.88 -5.28
C TRP A 133 -2.58 -15.41 -6.75
N SER A 134 -3.73 -15.46 -7.43
CA SER A 134 -3.88 -14.83 -8.75
C SER A 134 -3.70 -13.31 -8.70
N TYR A 135 -4.20 -12.65 -7.65
CA TYR A 135 -3.96 -11.22 -7.42
C TYR A 135 -2.47 -10.94 -7.20
N ILE A 136 -1.78 -11.71 -6.36
CA ILE A 136 -0.33 -11.53 -6.09
C ILE A 136 0.50 -11.57 -7.38
N ARG A 137 0.20 -12.50 -8.30
CA ARG A 137 0.89 -12.62 -9.59
C ARG A 137 0.61 -11.49 -10.58
N THR A 138 -0.47 -10.74 -10.36
CA THR A 138 -0.88 -9.66 -11.28
C THR A 138 0.13 -8.51 -11.25
N ILE A 139 0.42 -7.94 -12.41
CA ILE A 139 1.27 -6.76 -12.59
C ILE A 139 0.38 -5.52 -12.50
N GLY A 140 0.77 -4.55 -11.66
CA GLY A 140 0.08 -3.27 -11.53
C GLY A 140 0.46 -2.27 -12.62
N ASP A 141 -0.01 -1.04 -12.45
CA ASP A 141 0.36 0.11 -13.29
C ASP A 141 1.83 0.57 -13.05
N GLU A 142 2.19 1.74 -13.56
CA GLU A 142 3.55 2.30 -13.46
C GLU A 142 4.03 2.54 -12.02
N ILE A 143 3.10 2.67 -11.06
CA ILE A 143 3.39 2.81 -9.63
C ILE A 143 3.04 1.54 -8.83
N ALA A 144 2.82 0.43 -9.56
CA ALA A 144 2.47 -0.90 -9.10
C ALA A 144 1.09 -1.03 -8.43
N VAL A 145 0.17 -0.09 -8.69
CA VAL A 145 -1.21 -0.16 -8.21
C VAL A 145 -2.03 -1.07 -9.13
N LYS A 146 -2.83 -1.94 -8.52
CA LYS A 146 -3.76 -2.84 -9.21
C LYS A 146 -5.05 -2.96 -8.39
N PRO A 147 -6.23 -3.13 -9.04
CA PRO A 147 -7.48 -3.30 -8.32
C PRO A 147 -7.45 -4.56 -7.44
N PHE A 148 -7.78 -4.42 -6.17
CA PHE A 148 -8.08 -5.54 -5.28
C PHE A 148 -9.60 -5.67 -5.14
N ASP A 149 -10.18 -6.63 -5.87
CA ASP A 149 -11.64 -6.85 -5.96
C ASP A 149 -12.13 -8.05 -5.14
N LEU A 150 -11.25 -8.60 -4.29
CA LEU A 150 -11.55 -9.74 -3.44
C LEU A 150 -12.24 -9.30 -2.14
N THR A 151 -13.37 -9.93 -1.83
CA THR A 151 -13.96 -9.86 -0.49
C THR A 151 -13.41 -11.02 0.32
N VAL A 152 -12.58 -10.72 1.31
CA VAL A 152 -11.96 -11.70 2.20
C VAL A 152 -12.71 -11.68 3.54
N SER A 153 -13.45 -12.75 3.87
CA SER A 153 -14.07 -12.88 5.19
C SER A 153 -13.01 -13.11 6.28
N ALA A 154 -13.37 -12.98 7.55
CA ALA A 154 -12.46 -13.27 8.66
C ALA A 154 -11.96 -14.73 8.60
N GLU A 155 -12.84 -15.69 8.31
CA GLU A 155 -12.50 -17.11 8.19
C GLU A 155 -11.58 -17.36 6.99
N ALA A 156 -11.83 -16.71 5.85
CA ALA A 156 -10.99 -16.83 4.68
C ALA A 156 -9.61 -16.19 4.91
N LEU A 157 -9.55 -15.08 5.63
CA LEU A 157 -8.29 -14.43 6.03
C LEU A 157 -7.49 -15.34 6.97
N ASP A 158 -8.14 -15.95 7.95
CA ASP A 158 -7.49 -16.89 8.88
C ASP A 158 -6.95 -18.11 8.11
N ALA A 159 -7.69 -18.62 7.13
CA ALA A 159 -7.23 -19.69 6.25
C ALA A 159 -6.03 -19.28 5.38
N LEU A 160 -6.05 -18.05 4.81
CA LEU A 160 -4.90 -17.50 4.07
C LEU A 160 -3.67 -17.35 4.97
N ILE A 161 -3.83 -16.86 6.20
CA ILE A 161 -2.74 -16.71 7.17
C ILE A 161 -2.13 -18.07 7.54
N ALA A 162 -2.97 -19.08 7.76
CA ALA A 162 -2.53 -20.43 8.12
C ALA A 162 -1.95 -21.23 6.95
N GLU A 163 -2.11 -20.74 5.73
CA GLU A 163 -1.66 -21.43 4.52
C GLU A 163 -0.13 -21.54 4.45
N GLU A 164 0.38 -22.74 4.12
CA GLU A 164 1.81 -23.00 3.97
C GLU A 164 2.42 -22.22 2.79
N LEU A 165 3.57 -21.58 3.05
CA LEU A 165 4.32 -20.84 2.05
C LEU A 165 5.30 -21.74 1.29
N THR A 166 4.78 -22.43 0.27
CA THR A 166 5.58 -23.25 -0.67
C THR A 166 6.61 -22.41 -1.44
N ASP A 167 7.59 -23.05 -2.08
CA ASP A 167 8.59 -22.34 -2.90
C ASP A 167 7.98 -21.46 -3.99
N ASP A 168 7.00 -21.97 -4.74
CA ASP A 168 6.39 -21.23 -5.84
C ASP A 168 5.62 -20.02 -5.32
N ARG A 169 5.01 -20.15 -4.14
CA ARG A 169 4.30 -19.05 -3.46
C ARG A 169 5.26 -18.04 -2.84
N LEU A 170 6.39 -18.49 -2.34
CA LEU A 170 7.45 -17.60 -1.87
C LEU A 170 8.00 -16.78 -3.05
N GLU A 171 8.24 -17.41 -4.20
CA GLU A 171 8.62 -16.71 -5.44
C GLU A 171 7.57 -15.67 -5.83
N ASP A 172 6.29 -16.05 -5.86
CA ASP A 172 5.18 -15.14 -6.18
C ASP A 172 5.18 -13.90 -5.25
N LEU A 173 5.41 -14.08 -3.94
CA LEU A 173 5.50 -12.98 -2.98
C LEU A 173 6.74 -12.12 -3.16
N VAL A 174 7.93 -12.71 -3.29
CA VAL A 174 9.17 -11.95 -3.50
C VAL A 174 9.06 -11.09 -4.77
N GLN A 175 8.47 -11.63 -5.83
CA GLN A 175 8.22 -10.89 -7.06
C GLN A 175 7.14 -9.81 -6.89
N HIS A 176 6.07 -10.05 -6.14
CA HIS A 176 5.07 -9.02 -5.80
C HIS A 176 5.70 -7.86 -5.01
N MET A 177 6.45 -8.18 -3.95
CA MET A 177 7.15 -7.19 -3.13
C MET A 177 8.15 -6.39 -3.98
N GLY A 178 8.90 -7.05 -4.86
CA GLY A 178 9.84 -6.38 -5.77
C GLY A 178 9.13 -5.39 -6.70
N ARG A 179 7.97 -5.75 -7.25
CA ARG A 179 7.14 -4.85 -8.09
C ARG A 179 6.57 -3.68 -7.28
N ALA A 180 6.09 -3.92 -6.07
CA ALA A 180 5.53 -2.87 -5.20
C ALA A 180 6.59 -1.84 -4.75
N PHE A 181 7.80 -2.32 -4.46
CA PHE A 181 8.90 -1.50 -3.94
C PHE A 181 9.60 -0.65 -5.00
N LYS A 182 9.76 -1.17 -6.22
CA LYS A 182 10.54 -0.50 -7.27
C LYS A 182 10.06 0.93 -7.57
N PRO A 183 8.75 1.21 -7.71
CA PRO A 183 8.26 2.57 -7.91
C PRO A 183 8.55 3.50 -6.73
N GLU A 184 8.51 3.02 -5.48
CA GLU A 184 8.85 3.85 -4.32
C GLU A 184 10.32 4.28 -4.33
N MET A 185 11.21 3.40 -4.79
CA MET A 185 12.63 3.74 -5.01
C MET A 185 12.81 4.71 -6.18
N THR A 186 12.06 4.53 -7.26
CA THR A 186 12.21 5.34 -8.48
C THR A 186 11.64 6.75 -8.32
N ARG A 187 10.56 6.90 -7.53
CA ARG A 187 9.94 8.20 -7.22
C ARG A 187 10.76 9.04 -6.24
N ARG A 188 11.85 8.51 -5.67
CA ARG A 188 12.67 9.21 -4.67
C ARG A 188 13.81 9.99 -5.34
N SER A 189 13.95 11.26 -4.99
CA SER A 189 14.92 12.18 -5.60
C SER A 189 16.36 12.06 -5.05
N GLY A 190 16.57 11.38 -3.91
CA GLY A 190 17.90 11.12 -3.36
C GLY A 190 17.91 10.56 -1.94
N PHE A 191 19.09 10.07 -1.53
CA PHE A 191 19.41 9.60 -0.18
C PHE A 191 20.57 10.45 0.35
N THR A 192 20.26 11.55 1.01
CA THR A 192 21.27 12.46 1.56
C THR A 192 20.91 12.85 2.98
N SER A 193 21.95 12.98 3.81
CA SER A 193 21.89 13.61 5.12
C SER A 193 23.23 14.31 5.35
N GLU A 194 23.19 15.50 5.94
CA GLU A 194 24.42 16.20 6.33
C GLU A 194 25.03 15.64 7.62
N LEU A 195 24.21 14.98 8.44
CA LEU A 195 24.63 14.44 9.72
C LEU A 195 25.01 12.97 9.63
N PHE A 196 24.23 12.14 8.95
CA PHE A 196 24.47 10.69 8.89
C PHE A 196 24.89 10.27 7.46
N PRO A 197 25.97 9.49 7.29
CA PRO A 197 26.34 8.94 6.00
C PRO A 197 25.30 7.92 5.50
N MET A 198 24.30 8.39 4.76
CA MET A 198 23.07 7.64 4.47
C MET A 198 23.30 6.31 3.76
N LEU A 199 24.09 6.31 2.70
CA LEU A 199 24.30 5.12 1.88
C LEU A 199 25.15 4.05 2.57
N PRO A 200 26.22 4.41 3.31
CA PRO A 200 26.91 3.50 4.22
C PRO A 200 25.98 2.76 5.18
N TYR A 201 25.23 3.48 6.02
CA TYR A 201 24.42 2.82 7.04
C TYR A 201 23.22 2.09 6.44
N MET A 202 22.60 2.60 5.36
CA MET A 202 21.49 1.90 4.71
C MET A 202 21.95 0.56 4.14
N SER A 203 23.15 0.50 3.56
CA SER A 203 23.74 -0.74 3.04
C SER A 203 24.07 -1.71 4.17
N LEU A 204 24.73 -1.23 5.22
CA LEU A 204 25.07 -2.05 6.39
C LEU A 204 23.80 -2.60 7.07
N SER A 205 22.77 -1.77 7.24
CA SER A 205 21.57 -2.18 7.97
C SER A 205 20.76 -3.24 7.22
N VAL A 206 20.54 -3.06 5.91
CA VAL A 206 19.80 -4.07 5.13
C VAL A 206 20.56 -5.40 5.09
N ILE A 207 21.90 -5.36 4.96
CA ILE A 207 22.74 -6.56 4.94
C ILE A 207 22.72 -7.26 6.30
N ASP A 208 22.80 -6.51 7.40
CA ASP A 208 22.73 -7.09 8.74
C ASP A 208 21.40 -7.76 9.02
N ASP A 209 20.30 -7.11 8.63
CA ASP A 209 18.98 -7.69 8.74
C ASP A 209 18.89 -8.98 7.93
N PHE A 210 19.44 -9.01 6.71
CA PHE A 210 19.50 -10.25 5.92
C PHE A 210 20.26 -11.37 6.64
N HIS A 211 21.42 -11.07 7.23
CA HIS A 211 22.19 -12.06 7.97
C HIS A 211 21.49 -12.56 9.23
N THR A 212 20.75 -11.70 9.94
CA THR A 212 20.34 -11.98 11.33
C THR A 212 18.84 -12.26 11.50
N TYR A 213 17.97 -11.73 10.65
CA TYR A 213 16.52 -11.75 10.91
C TYR A 213 15.94 -13.16 10.96
N ALA A 214 16.41 -14.10 10.14
CA ALA A 214 15.82 -15.45 10.12
C ALA A 214 15.91 -16.13 11.50
N GLU A 215 17.06 -16.03 12.17
CA GLU A 215 17.23 -16.57 13.53
C GLU A 215 16.38 -15.81 14.55
N ARG A 216 16.38 -14.46 14.48
CA ARG A 216 15.61 -13.60 15.39
C ARG A 216 14.11 -13.84 15.26
N VAL A 217 13.60 -13.87 14.04
CA VAL A 217 12.19 -14.15 13.69
C VAL A 217 11.80 -15.53 14.18
N ALA A 218 12.63 -16.55 13.99
CA ALA A 218 12.32 -17.90 14.47
C ALA A 218 12.11 -17.95 15.99
N VAL A 219 12.92 -17.20 16.77
CA VAL A 219 12.74 -17.09 18.23
C VAL A 219 11.45 -16.36 18.58
N ILE A 220 11.16 -15.24 17.91
CA ILE A 220 9.95 -14.44 18.14
C ILE A 220 8.69 -15.24 17.82
N ASP A 221 8.61 -15.82 16.62
CA ASP A 221 7.44 -16.51 16.10
C ASP A 221 7.14 -17.81 16.88
N ALA A 222 8.19 -18.48 17.37
CA ALA A 222 8.02 -19.64 18.26
C ALA A 222 7.41 -19.28 19.62
N ALA A 223 7.68 -18.06 20.13
CA ALA A 223 7.15 -17.59 21.41
C ALA A 223 5.74 -16.99 21.28
N MET A 224 5.52 -16.22 20.22
CA MET A 224 4.20 -15.70 19.85
C MET A 224 4.11 -15.60 18.33
N PRO A 225 3.23 -16.38 17.68
CA PRO A 225 3.08 -16.34 16.24
C PRO A 225 2.77 -14.94 15.70
N ALA A 226 3.30 -14.60 14.52
CA ALA A 226 3.15 -13.30 13.86
C ALA A 226 1.72 -12.75 13.89
N GLU A 227 0.73 -13.55 13.52
CA GLU A 227 -0.68 -13.14 13.49
C GLU A 227 -1.26 -12.83 14.89
N GLN A 228 -0.70 -13.43 15.95
CA GLN A 228 -1.06 -13.13 17.33
C GLN A 228 -0.44 -11.81 17.79
N ILE A 229 0.82 -11.54 17.42
CA ILE A 229 1.48 -10.24 17.66
C ILE A 229 0.67 -9.13 17.00
N ALA A 230 0.31 -9.30 15.72
CA ALA A 230 -0.50 -8.32 14.98
C ALA A 230 -1.86 -8.06 15.65
N ARG A 231 -2.57 -9.11 16.10
CA ARG A 231 -3.86 -8.95 16.79
C ARG A 231 -3.72 -8.26 18.14
N ALA A 232 -2.62 -8.50 18.86
CA ALA A 232 -2.37 -7.90 20.18
C ALA A 232 -2.17 -6.37 20.12
N VAL A 233 -1.79 -5.83 18.97
CA VAL A 233 -1.55 -4.38 18.78
C VAL A 233 -2.66 -3.67 18.01
N LYS A 234 -3.62 -4.41 17.44
CA LYS A 234 -4.67 -3.87 16.56
C LYS A 234 -5.55 -2.80 17.23
N ASN A 235 -5.72 -2.87 18.55
CA ASN A 235 -6.52 -1.93 19.33
C ASN A 235 -5.67 -0.84 20.03
N ALA A 236 -4.37 -0.80 19.77
CA ALA A 236 -3.41 0.05 20.46
C ALA A 236 -2.62 0.91 19.46
N PRO A 237 -3.20 2.01 18.95
CA PRO A 237 -2.49 2.93 18.07
C PRO A 237 -1.19 3.41 18.74
N GLY A 238 -0.14 3.61 17.95
CA GLY A 238 1.18 4.01 18.44
C GLY A 238 2.00 2.92 19.13
N LYS A 239 1.49 1.69 19.28
CA LYS A 239 2.24 0.58 19.90
C LYS A 239 3.19 -0.12 18.91
N LEU A 240 2.72 -0.36 17.68
CA LEU A 240 3.52 -0.94 16.60
C LEU A 240 3.15 -0.26 15.29
N SER A 241 4.14 0.27 14.57
CA SER A 241 3.89 0.98 13.31
C SER A 241 3.70 -0.01 12.15
N PRO A 242 2.73 0.25 11.25
CA PRO A 242 2.62 -0.45 9.97
C PRO A 242 3.91 -0.43 9.15
N LEU A 243 4.70 0.64 9.24
CA LEU A 243 5.99 0.73 8.55
C LEU A 243 7.00 -0.26 9.14
N TRP A 244 7.04 -0.48 10.47
CA TRP A 244 7.93 -1.50 11.02
C TRP A 244 7.50 -2.92 10.63
N ILE A 245 6.20 -3.18 10.45
CA ILE A 245 5.73 -4.44 9.84
C ILE A 245 6.27 -4.54 8.42
N TRP A 246 6.07 -3.52 7.58
CA TRP A 246 6.59 -3.49 6.21
C TRP A 246 8.11 -3.74 6.15
N MET A 247 8.88 -3.12 7.04
CA MET A 247 10.34 -3.26 7.10
C MET A 247 10.80 -4.71 7.34
N VAL A 248 10.05 -5.53 8.08
CA VAL A 248 10.42 -6.93 8.36
C VAL A 248 10.75 -7.70 7.08
N GLY A 249 9.89 -7.60 6.06
CA GLY A 249 10.08 -8.28 4.78
C GLY A 249 10.93 -7.47 3.81
N TYR A 250 10.57 -6.20 3.59
CA TYR A 250 11.17 -5.40 2.51
C TYR A 250 12.61 -4.98 2.79
N HIS A 251 12.93 -4.54 4.01
CA HIS A 251 14.29 -4.14 4.36
C HIS A 251 15.24 -5.35 4.38
N TYR A 252 14.75 -6.50 4.87
CA TYR A 252 15.44 -7.79 4.79
C TYR A 252 15.80 -8.18 3.36
N LEU A 253 14.83 -8.13 2.43
CA LEU A 253 15.07 -8.46 1.02
C LEU A 253 15.99 -7.45 0.31
N CYS A 254 16.02 -6.19 0.74
CA CYS A 254 17.03 -5.23 0.23
C CYS A 254 18.47 -5.70 0.54
N GLY A 255 18.69 -6.33 1.68
CA GLY A 255 19.99 -6.89 2.06
C GLY A 255 20.42 -8.03 1.16
N ARG A 256 19.46 -8.91 0.82
CA ARG A 256 19.65 -9.98 -0.17
C ARG A 256 20.17 -9.42 -1.49
N GLU A 257 19.52 -8.38 -2.03
CA GLU A 257 19.92 -7.79 -3.31
C GLU A 257 21.29 -7.11 -3.24
N CYS A 258 21.62 -6.45 -2.13
CA CYS A 258 22.95 -5.88 -1.93
C CYS A 258 24.03 -6.98 -1.97
N LEU A 259 23.81 -8.11 -1.29
CA LEU A 259 24.74 -9.24 -1.27
C LEU A 259 24.87 -9.93 -2.65
N ILE A 260 23.76 -10.09 -3.38
CA ILE A 260 23.77 -10.59 -4.77
C ILE A 260 24.57 -9.64 -5.65
N LYS A 261 24.32 -8.33 -5.53
CA LYS A 261 25.02 -7.32 -6.33
C LYS A 261 26.54 -7.32 -6.06
N MET A 262 26.93 -7.56 -4.82
CA MET A 262 28.32 -7.71 -4.41
C MET A 262 28.95 -9.06 -4.79
N GLY A 263 28.18 -9.99 -5.37
CA GLY A 263 28.64 -11.33 -5.73
C GLY A 263 28.93 -12.23 -4.52
N ARG A 264 28.36 -11.91 -3.35
CA ARG A 264 28.54 -12.66 -2.09
C ARG A 264 27.43 -13.65 -1.80
N LEU A 265 26.35 -13.59 -2.57
CA LEU A 265 25.18 -14.47 -2.45
C LEU A 265 24.66 -14.81 -3.85
N ARG A 266 24.38 -16.09 -4.12
CA ARG A 266 23.60 -16.49 -5.29
C ARG A 266 22.11 -16.36 -4.99
N ARG A 267 21.32 -16.17 -6.05
CA ARG A 267 19.87 -15.97 -5.96
C ARG A 267 19.14 -17.17 -5.31
N ASP A 268 19.65 -18.38 -5.48
CA ASP A 268 19.06 -19.63 -5.01
C ASP A 268 19.54 -20.07 -3.62
N GLU A 269 20.31 -19.22 -2.91
CA GLU A 269 20.80 -19.50 -1.56
C GLU A 269 19.85 -18.98 -0.47
N ARG A 270 19.90 -19.62 0.71
CA ARG A 270 19.18 -19.20 1.93
C ARG A 270 17.65 -19.16 1.79
N ILE A 271 17.09 -19.98 0.90
CA ILE A 271 15.65 -20.01 0.60
C ILE A 271 14.79 -20.24 1.85
N GLU A 272 15.17 -21.13 2.76
CA GLU A 272 14.41 -21.41 3.98
C GLU A 272 14.46 -20.25 4.99
N GLU A 273 15.56 -19.51 5.05
CA GLU A 273 15.66 -18.32 5.88
C GLU A 273 14.84 -17.17 5.30
N ILE A 274 14.83 -17.03 3.97
CA ILE A 274 13.96 -16.11 3.25
C ILE A 274 12.49 -16.46 3.52
N ARG A 275 12.12 -17.74 3.44
CA ARG A 275 10.77 -18.22 3.78
C ARG A 275 10.36 -17.86 5.19
N THR A 276 11.25 -18.09 6.16
CA THR A 276 11.00 -17.80 7.57
C THR A 276 10.64 -16.33 7.78
N VAL A 277 11.40 -15.40 7.19
CA VAL A 277 11.16 -13.96 7.36
C VAL A 277 9.97 -13.48 6.53
N VAL A 278 9.84 -13.89 5.27
CA VAL A 278 8.77 -13.45 4.38
C VAL A 278 7.41 -14.00 4.84
N ASP A 279 7.35 -15.24 5.34
CA ASP A 279 6.10 -15.78 5.89
C ASP A 279 5.67 -15.07 7.19
N PHE A 280 6.62 -14.80 8.08
CA PHE A 280 6.36 -14.02 9.30
C PHE A 280 5.82 -12.62 8.96
N TRP A 281 6.44 -11.92 7.99
CA TRP A 281 5.94 -10.65 7.46
C TRP A 281 4.54 -10.78 6.87
N ARG A 282 4.30 -11.78 6.02
CA ARG A 282 3.00 -12.02 5.35
C ARG A 282 1.88 -12.20 6.37
N ARG A 283 2.10 -13.04 7.39
CA ARG A 283 1.13 -13.28 8.47
C ARG A 283 0.88 -12.04 9.32
N LEU A 284 1.94 -11.28 9.66
CA LEU A 284 1.82 -9.99 10.34
C LEU A 284 0.96 -9.01 9.53
N ALA A 285 1.29 -8.80 8.26
CA ALA A 285 0.62 -7.83 7.39
C ALA A 285 -0.87 -8.17 7.23
N LEU A 286 -1.20 -9.42 6.88
CA LEU A 286 -2.58 -9.88 6.71
C LEU A 286 -3.40 -9.74 8.00
N ALA A 287 -2.86 -10.19 9.14
CA ALA A 287 -3.56 -10.13 10.41
C ALA A 287 -3.76 -8.69 10.92
N HIS A 288 -2.74 -7.85 10.72
CA HIS A 288 -2.77 -6.45 11.15
C HIS A 288 -3.81 -5.67 10.34
N ARG A 289 -3.69 -5.70 9.00
CA ARG A 289 -4.60 -4.99 8.09
C ARG A 289 -6.02 -5.52 8.16
N GLY A 290 -6.18 -6.84 8.14
CA GLY A 290 -7.48 -7.49 8.29
C GLY A 290 -8.39 -7.42 7.05
N ASP A 291 -7.95 -6.80 5.96
CA ASP A 291 -8.72 -6.58 4.72
C ASP A 291 -8.29 -7.51 3.57
N GLY A 292 -7.31 -8.39 3.81
CA GLY A 292 -6.76 -9.31 2.81
C GLY A 292 -5.68 -8.71 1.91
N THR A 293 -5.30 -7.45 2.08
CA THR A 293 -4.20 -6.81 1.34
C THR A 293 -2.88 -6.89 2.11
N LEU A 294 -1.74 -6.69 1.43
CA LEU A 294 -0.40 -6.71 2.06
C LEU A 294 0.15 -5.28 2.24
N ASP A 295 0.05 -4.46 1.21
CA ASP A 295 0.61 -3.11 1.16
C ASP A 295 -0.49 -2.02 1.12
N TYR A 296 -0.14 -0.75 1.36
CA TYR A 296 -1.13 0.33 1.29
C TYR A 296 -1.63 0.51 -0.15
N LYS A 297 -0.73 0.35 -1.13
CA LYS A 297 -1.06 0.37 -2.57
C LYS A 297 -2.09 -0.67 -2.99
N ASP A 298 -1.99 -1.88 -2.44
CA ASP A 298 -2.96 -2.94 -2.69
C ASP A 298 -4.38 -2.52 -2.26
N ALA A 299 -4.49 -1.66 -1.25
CA ALA A 299 -5.74 -1.09 -0.77
C ALA A 299 -5.98 0.35 -1.27
N GLY A 300 -5.41 0.72 -2.42
CA GLY A 300 -5.60 2.04 -3.04
C GLY A 300 -5.02 3.19 -2.21
N PHE A 301 -3.81 3.02 -1.70
CA PHE A 301 -3.10 3.96 -0.82
C PHE A 301 -3.79 4.21 0.52
N THR A 302 -4.34 3.14 1.11
CA THR A 302 -4.99 3.18 2.40
C THR A 302 -4.52 2.07 3.34
N ASN A 303 -4.64 2.31 4.65
CA ASN A 303 -4.47 1.29 5.67
C ASN A 303 -5.42 1.56 6.83
N ARG A 304 -6.53 0.81 6.88
CA ARG A 304 -7.58 0.98 7.88
C ARG A 304 -7.55 -0.16 8.89
N TYR A 305 -6.39 -0.40 9.49
CA TYR A 305 -6.19 -1.52 10.41
C TYR A 305 -6.89 -1.32 11.76
N LEU A 306 -7.06 -0.06 12.20
CA LEU A 306 -7.71 0.23 13.48
C LEU A 306 -9.21 -0.10 13.42
N PRO A 307 -9.78 -0.75 14.45
CA PRO A 307 -11.21 -0.95 14.55
C PRO A 307 -11.99 0.37 14.57
N ALA A 308 -13.22 0.33 14.06
CA ALA A 308 -14.08 1.51 13.97
C ALA A 308 -14.32 2.17 15.32
N ASP A 309 -14.54 1.39 16.38
CA ASP A 309 -14.78 1.91 17.74
C ASP A 309 -13.57 2.64 18.33
N VAL A 310 -12.34 2.19 18.01
CA VAL A 310 -11.10 2.88 18.41
C VAL A 310 -10.98 4.23 17.69
N VAL A 311 -11.25 4.26 16.39
CA VAL A 311 -11.21 5.51 15.61
C VAL A 311 -12.32 6.46 16.05
N ASP A 312 -13.53 5.95 16.28
CA ASP A 312 -14.68 6.74 16.74
C ASP A 312 -14.43 7.34 18.13
N ASP A 313 -13.76 6.61 19.03
CA ASP A 313 -13.37 7.14 20.33
C ASP A 313 -12.31 8.26 20.21
N LEU A 314 -11.28 8.05 19.38
CA LEU A 314 -10.28 9.08 19.09
C LEU A 314 -10.92 10.35 18.53
N VAL A 315 -11.81 10.21 17.54
CA VAL A 315 -12.50 11.35 16.92
C VAL A 315 -13.44 12.04 17.90
N ARG A 316 -14.17 11.30 18.74
CA ARG A 316 -15.07 11.88 19.75
C ARG A 316 -14.35 12.73 20.80
N GLN A 317 -13.09 12.42 21.09
CA GLN A 317 -12.22 13.21 21.96
C GLN A 317 -11.63 14.45 21.25
N GLY A 318 -11.92 14.64 19.97
CA GLY A 318 -11.39 15.70 19.13
C GLY A 318 -11.82 17.10 19.56
N THR A 319 -10.91 18.06 19.37
CA THR A 319 -11.19 19.48 19.56
C THR A 319 -11.30 20.15 18.21
N THR A 320 -12.40 20.89 17.97
CA THR A 320 -12.52 21.75 16.80
C THR A 320 -11.47 22.85 16.84
N LEU A 321 -10.75 23.02 15.74
CA LEU A 321 -9.63 23.95 15.66
C LEU A 321 -10.09 25.34 15.22
N ASP A 322 -9.80 26.33 16.06
CA ASP A 322 -9.77 27.74 15.65
C ASP A 322 -8.40 28.11 15.03
N ALA A 323 -8.22 29.37 14.64
CA ALA A 323 -6.96 29.82 14.03
C ALA A 323 -5.73 29.67 14.96
N ALA A 324 -5.92 29.81 16.28
CA ALA A 324 -4.84 29.73 17.25
C ALA A 324 -4.40 28.28 17.49
N SER A 325 -5.36 27.40 17.76
CA SER A 325 -5.15 25.96 17.94
C SER A 325 -4.68 25.28 16.64
N ALA A 326 -5.20 25.64 15.46
CA ALA A 326 -4.67 25.14 14.18
C ALA A 326 -3.19 25.52 13.99
N LYS A 327 -2.80 26.75 14.35
CA LYS A 327 -1.40 27.18 14.32
C LYS A 327 -0.54 26.45 15.34
N ALA A 328 -1.07 26.20 16.54
CA ALA A 328 -0.37 25.44 17.59
C ALA A 328 -0.16 23.97 17.17
N LEU A 329 -1.17 23.32 16.58
CA LEU A 329 -1.08 21.96 16.06
C LEU A 329 -0.01 21.83 14.97
N LYS A 330 0.02 22.77 14.01
CA LYS A 330 1.05 22.80 12.95
C LYS A 330 2.47 22.88 13.53
N ARG A 331 2.66 23.70 14.57
CA ARG A 331 3.94 23.83 15.26
C ARG A 331 4.30 22.56 16.02
N LEU A 332 3.35 22.00 16.78
CA LEU A 332 3.56 20.75 17.51
C LEU A 332 3.97 19.62 16.56
N ASN A 333 3.18 19.38 15.50
CA ASN A 333 3.49 18.37 14.49
C ASN A 333 4.89 18.59 13.89
N ALA A 334 5.23 19.83 13.47
CA ALA A 334 6.53 20.12 12.90
C ALA A 334 7.68 19.83 13.88
N THR A 335 7.55 20.24 15.15
CA THR A 335 8.58 20.01 16.17
C THR A 335 8.74 18.52 16.50
N VAL A 336 7.64 17.79 16.69
CA VAL A 336 7.69 16.35 16.98
C VAL A 336 8.21 15.57 15.77
N SER A 337 7.79 15.92 14.55
CA SER A 337 8.35 15.33 13.33
C SER A 337 9.86 15.55 13.24
N GLY A 338 10.35 16.78 13.38
CA GLY A 338 11.79 17.05 13.32
C GLY A 338 12.57 16.30 14.41
N TYR A 339 12.02 16.22 15.62
CA TYR A 339 12.60 15.42 16.69
C TYR A 339 12.64 13.93 16.36
N SER A 340 11.53 13.37 15.88
CA SER A 340 11.42 11.96 15.51
C SER A 340 12.39 11.59 14.39
N PHE A 341 12.56 12.44 13.37
CA PHE A 341 13.59 12.25 12.34
C PHE A 341 14.98 12.07 12.95
N LEU A 342 15.38 12.98 13.84
CA LEU A 342 16.69 12.89 14.48
C LEU A 342 16.80 11.70 15.43
N TYR A 343 15.74 11.40 16.21
CA TYR A 343 15.68 10.24 17.12
C TYR A 343 15.89 8.93 16.38
N PHE A 344 15.38 8.83 15.15
CA PHE A 344 15.59 7.69 14.27
C PHE A 344 16.68 7.97 13.21
N CYS A 345 17.74 8.71 13.55
CA CYS A 345 18.93 8.92 12.70
C CYS A 345 18.60 9.36 11.26
N ASP A 346 17.86 10.45 11.11
CA ASP A 346 17.34 11.01 9.84
C ASP A 346 16.40 10.09 9.06
N SER A 347 15.76 9.15 9.76
CA SER A 347 14.71 8.30 9.20
C SER A 347 13.31 8.66 9.67
N ARG A 348 12.32 8.42 8.81
CA ARG A 348 10.91 8.62 9.12
C ARG A 348 10.26 7.39 9.78
N VAL A 349 11.00 6.33 10.09
CA VAL A 349 10.43 5.09 10.66
C VAL A 349 9.66 5.26 11.96
N GLY A 350 9.91 6.37 12.68
CA GLY A 350 9.15 6.77 13.86
C GLY A 350 7.78 7.39 13.60
N VAL A 351 7.39 7.64 12.35
CA VAL A 351 6.14 8.32 12.00
C VAL A 351 5.35 7.52 10.98
N ALA A 352 4.12 7.14 11.31
CA ALA A 352 3.24 6.43 10.39
C ALA A 352 1.81 6.96 10.45
N ASP A 353 1.25 7.23 9.27
CA ASP A 353 -0.16 7.54 9.06
C ASP A 353 -0.93 6.25 8.72
N SER A 354 -2.12 6.13 9.29
CA SER A 354 -3.13 5.15 8.92
C SER A 354 -4.45 5.84 8.58
N GLY A 355 -5.28 5.16 7.81
CA GLY A 355 -6.52 5.67 7.23
C GLY A 355 -6.42 5.79 5.70
N PRO A 356 -7.11 6.76 5.09
CA PRO A 356 -8.08 7.64 5.73
C PRO A 356 -9.33 6.86 6.15
N TYR A 357 -9.76 7.04 7.39
CA TYR A 357 -10.97 6.45 7.95
C TYR A 357 -12.19 7.32 7.56
N PRO A 358 -13.26 6.72 7.02
CA PRO A 358 -14.48 7.45 6.64
C PRO A 358 -15.26 7.93 7.88
N GLN A 359 -15.78 9.16 7.85
CA GLN A 359 -16.72 9.67 8.84
C GLN A 359 -18.16 9.73 8.29
N PRO A 360 -19.21 9.63 9.13
CA PRO A 360 -20.60 9.67 8.68
C PRO A 360 -21.01 10.98 7.98
N ASP A 361 -20.35 12.08 8.31
CA ASP A 361 -20.62 13.42 7.75
C ASP A 361 -19.88 13.69 6.42
N GLY A 362 -19.20 12.68 5.88
CA GLY A 362 -18.41 12.79 4.64
C GLY A 362 -16.96 13.25 4.85
N ARG A 363 -16.58 13.71 6.06
CA ARG A 363 -15.18 13.98 6.39
C ARG A 363 -14.36 12.69 6.44
N LYS A 364 -13.04 12.85 6.51
CA LYS A 364 -12.08 11.76 6.69
C LYS A 364 -11.17 12.05 7.87
N THR A 365 -10.66 11.00 8.49
CA THR A 365 -9.67 11.08 9.57
C THR A 365 -8.44 10.27 9.20
N ILE A 366 -7.24 10.82 9.37
CA ILE A 366 -6.03 9.99 9.50
C ILE A 366 -5.64 9.86 10.97
N VAL A 367 -5.05 8.73 11.33
CA VAL A 367 -4.41 8.54 12.63
C VAL A 367 -2.90 8.51 12.39
N ARG A 368 -2.19 9.50 12.93
CA ARG A 368 -0.74 9.67 12.85
C ARG A 368 -0.11 9.28 14.17
N ASP A 369 0.78 8.30 14.13
CA ASP A 369 1.56 7.89 15.29
C ASP A 369 2.98 8.45 15.21
N TYR A 370 3.48 8.94 16.35
CA TYR A 370 4.87 9.21 16.63
C TYR A 370 5.36 8.18 17.65
N LEU A 371 6.14 7.21 17.17
CA LEU A 371 6.72 6.16 17.99
C LEU A 371 7.93 6.69 18.76
N SER A 372 8.09 6.20 20.00
CA SER A 372 9.30 6.33 20.83
C SER A 372 9.92 7.71 20.85
N LEU A 373 9.56 8.49 21.87
CA LEU A 373 10.16 9.79 22.10
C LEU A 373 11.32 9.76 23.10
N GLY A 374 11.67 8.60 23.67
CA GLY A 374 12.69 8.44 24.70
C GLY A 374 13.10 6.97 24.87
N PRO A 375 13.68 6.58 26.01
CA PRO A 375 14.02 5.18 26.29
C PRO A 375 12.81 4.26 26.02
N SER A 376 13.04 3.18 25.29
CA SER A 376 11.98 2.29 24.80
C SER A 376 12.53 0.90 24.48
N GLU A 377 11.66 -0.01 24.05
CA GLU A 377 12.01 -1.39 23.67
C GLU A 377 13.05 -1.48 22.54
N TRP A 378 13.27 -0.40 21.77
CA TRP A 378 14.36 -0.35 20.80
C TRP A 378 15.75 -0.29 21.46
N ALA A 379 15.83 0.10 22.74
CA ALA A 379 17.05 0.31 23.53
C ALA A 379 18.17 1.02 22.77
N TYR A 380 17.84 2.16 22.16
CA TYR A 380 18.82 3.00 21.50
C TYR A 380 19.75 3.67 22.53
N PRO A 381 21.08 3.51 22.42
CA PRO A 381 22.01 4.09 23.39
C PRO A 381 21.93 5.62 23.46
N TRP A 382 21.62 6.29 22.35
CA TRP A 382 21.46 7.75 22.33
C TRP A 382 20.19 8.24 23.03
N ALA A 383 19.23 7.35 23.31
CA ALA A 383 17.96 7.69 23.94
C ALA A 383 17.98 7.56 25.48
N GLU A 384 18.96 6.89 26.08
CA GLU A 384 18.97 6.50 27.50
C GLU A 384 18.84 7.68 28.49
N ASP A 385 19.36 8.85 28.14
CA ASP A 385 19.36 10.07 28.96
C ASP A 385 18.26 11.07 28.56
N LEU A 386 17.41 10.70 27.60
CA LEU A 386 16.27 11.50 27.19
C LEU A 386 15.15 11.35 28.21
N THR A 387 14.46 12.46 28.46
CA THR A 387 13.37 12.52 29.44
C THR A 387 12.19 13.25 28.82
N PRO A 388 11.58 12.70 27.75
CA PRO A 388 10.35 13.25 27.20
C PRO A 388 9.20 13.05 28.21
N PRO A 389 8.15 13.88 28.16
CA PRO A 389 6.98 13.72 29.03
C PRO A 389 6.10 12.51 28.67
N TYR A 390 6.27 11.97 27.46
CA TYR A 390 5.52 10.85 26.89
C TYR A 390 6.46 9.91 26.12
N ALA A 391 6.13 8.64 26.11
CA ALA A 391 6.78 7.56 25.34
C ALA A 391 6.51 7.67 23.84
N GLY A 392 5.34 8.20 23.46
CA GLY A 392 4.89 8.31 22.08
C GLY A 392 3.64 9.20 22.00
N LEU A 393 3.24 9.59 20.80
CA LEU A 393 2.02 10.36 20.57
C LEU A 393 1.15 9.73 19.49
N THR A 394 -0.17 9.83 19.64
CA THR A 394 -1.14 9.53 18.58
C THR A 394 -1.97 10.77 18.29
N LEU A 395 -2.06 11.14 17.02
CA LEU A 395 -2.86 12.26 16.53
C LEU A 395 -3.98 11.73 15.63
N ALA A 396 -5.24 12.03 15.97
CA ALA A 396 -6.35 11.87 15.02
C ALA A 396 -6.62 13.21 14.34
N LEU A 397 -6.54 13.26 13.01
CA LEU A 397 -6.61 14.50 12.22
C LEU A 397 -7.78 14.41 11.25
N THR A 398 -8.85 15.14 11.53
CA THR A 398 -10.10 15.11 10.75
C THR A 398 -10.18 16.31 9.79
N TYR A 399 -10.44 16.02 8.52
CA TYR A 399 -10.43 16.99 7.43
C TYR A 399 -11.54 16.72 6.40
N ASP A 400 -11.84 17.74 5.60
CA ASP A 400 -12.73 17.62 4.44
C ASP A 400 -11.93 17.10 3.24
N PRO A 401 -12.24 15.89 2.70
CA PRO A 401 -11.52 15.36 1.55
C PRO A 401 -11.69 16.21 0.28
N GLY A 402 -12.75 17.02 0.18
CA GLY A 402 -12.98 17.95 -0.93
C GLY A 402 -11.95 19.09 -1.03
N LYS A 403 -11.04 19.21 -0.05
CA LYS A 403 -9.89 20.13 -0.08
C LYS A 403 -8.74 19.64 -0.95
N PHE A 404 -8.77 18.39 -1.40
CA PHE A 404 -7.67 17.78 -2.13
C PHE A 404 -8.12 17.24 -3.48
N THR A 405 -7.30 17.46 -4.51
CA THR A 405 -7.44 16.81 -5.83
C THR A 405 -6.65 15.49 -5.88
N TYR A 406 -5.67 15.33 -4.99
CA TYR A 406 -4.89 14.13 -4.80
C TYR A 406 -4.72 13.81 -3.32
N PHE A 407 -4.81 12.52 -2.96
CA PHE A 407 -4.56 12.05 -1.61
C PHE A 407 -4.00 10.62 -1.67
N GLU A 408 -2.85 10.39 -1.07
CA GLU A 408 -2.25 9.07 -0.93
C GLU A 408 -1.67 8.93 0.48
N ILE A 409 -1.80 7.75 1.09
CA ILE A 409 -0.85 7.31 2.12
C ILE A 409 -0.03 6.19 1.50
N ASN A 410 1.26 6.43 1.28
CA ASN A 410 2.12 5.43 0.64
C ASN A 410 2.43 4.25 1.58
N ASP A 411 3.12 3.23 1.06
CA ASP A 411 3.45 2.00 1.82
C ASP A 411 4.34 2.27 3.05
N TRP A 412 4.96 3.46 3.12
CA TRP A 412 5.74 3.89 4.28
C TRP A 412 4.93 4.70 5.29
N GLY A 413 3.60 4.76 5.16
CA GLY A 413 2.74 5.51 6.07
C GLY A 413 2.93 7.03 5.95
N THR A 414 3.38 7.55 4.81
CA THR A 414 3.50 8.99 4.57
C THR A 414 2.30 9.49 3.77
N THR A 415 1.59 10.46 4.33
CA THR A 415 0.51 11.14 3.59
C THR A 415 1.07 12.17 2.60
N PHE A 416 0.65 12.07 1.34
CA PHE A 416 0.85 13.06 0.29
C PHE A 416 -0.50 13.59 -0.19
N THR A 417 -0.59 14.91 -0.40
CA THR A 417 -1.81 15.57 -0.86
C THR A 417 -1.52 16.60 -1.94
N GLU A 418 -2.51 16.91 -2.79
CA GLU A 418 -2.50 18.12 -3.63
C GLU A 418 -3.76 18.94 -3.31
N PRO A 419 -3.63 20.17 -2.80
CA PRO A 419 -2.40 20.86 -2.37
C PRO A 419 -1.65 20.14 -1.23
N ASP A 420 -0.35 20.37 -1.08
CA ASP A 420 0.60 19.64 -0.21
C ASP A 420 0.46 19.86 1.32
N GLN A 421 -0.55 20.61 1.75
CA GLN A 421 -0.70 21.03 3.15
C GLN A 421 -1.87 20.35 3.86
N LEU A 422 -1.75 19.06 4.15
CA LEU A 422 -2.77 18.32 4.90
C LEU A 422 -3.25 19.06 6.16
N LEU A 423 -2.31 19.51 7.00
CA LEU A 423 -2.63 20.19 8.27
C LEU A 423 -3.35 21.54 8.08
N SER A 424 -3.35 22.10 6.87
CA SER A 424 -4.14 23.30 6.56
C SER A 424 -5.63 22.98 6.31
N ALA A 425 -5.96 21.73 6.00
CA ALA A 425 -7.34 21.25 5.82
C ALA A 425 -7.94 20.61 7.09
N VAL A 426 -7.12 20.35 8.12
CA VAL A 426 -7.58 19.76 9.38
C VAL A 426 -8.47 20.75 10.12
N THR A 427 -9.67 20.30 10.45
CA THR A 427 -10.71 21.09 11.15
C THR A 427 -10.88 20.68 12.60
N GLU A 428 -10.45 19.47 12.95
CA GLU A 428 -10.58 18.88 14.27
C GLU A 428 -9.41 17.95 14.51
N ALA A 429 -8.86 17.99 15.72
CA ALA A 429 -7.73 17.14 16.09
C ALA A 429 -7.83 16.62 17.52
N THR A 430 -7.35 15.39 17.69
CA THR A 430 -7.12 14.73 18.99
C THR A 430 -5.62 14.51 19.11
N VAL A 431 -5.05 14.80 20.29
CA VAL A 431 -3.64 14.53 20.59
C VAL A 431 -3.58 13.69 21.86
N ILE A 432 -3.13 12.45 21.75
CA ILE A 432 -2.95 11.52 22.87
C ILE A 432 -1.47 11.38 23.15
N GLY A 433 -1.08 11.56 24.41
CA GLY A 433 0.26 11.22 24.90
C GLY A 433 0.26 9.86 25.59
N HIS A 434 1.16 8.97 25.16
CA HIS A 434 1.33 7.64 25.74
C HIS A 434 2.46 7.62 26.76
N ARG A 435 2.33 6.87 27.85
CA ARG A 435 3.35 6.72 28.89
C ARG A 435 3.92 5.30 28.88
N ASP A 436 5.13 5.14 29.42
CA ASP A 436 5.82 3.85 29.45
C ASP A 436 5.10 2.78 30.29
N ASP A 437 4.27 3.21 31.26
CA ASP A 437 3.44 2.32 32.07
C ASP A 437 2.18 1.81 31.33
N GLY A 438 2.03 2.16 30.05
CA GLY A 438 0.90 1.79 29.20
C GLY A 438 -0.33 2.67 29.37
N THR A 439 -0.28 3.70 30.23
CA THR A 439 -1.38 4.69 30.33
C THR A 439 -1.29 5.73 29.23
N SER A 440 -2.42 6.35 28.91
CA SER A 440 -2.50 7.41 27.91
C SER A 440 -3.32 8.59 28.43
N GLU A 441 -3.06 9.77 27.86
CA GLU A 441 -3.67 11.02 28.30
C GLU A 441 -4.04 11.89 27.10
N LEU A 442 -5.26 12.43 27.12
CA LEU A 442 -5.72 13.43 26.16
C LEU A 442 -5.05 14.79 26.45
N LEU A 443 -4.40 15.36 25.44
CA LEU A 443 -3.71 16.64 25.51
C LEU A 443 -4.53 17.72 24.83
N GLY A 444 -5.12 18.60 25.62
CA GLY A 444 -5.81 19.80 25.13
C GLY A 444 -4.86 20.81 24.47
N PRO A 445 -5.37 21.71 23.61
CA PRO A 445 -4.56 22.72 22.92
C PRO A 445 -3.71 23.62 23.82
N ASP A 446 -4.16 23.85 25.06
CA ASP A 446 -3.46 24.62 26.09
C ASP A 446 -2.15 23.96 26.55
N ARG A 447 -2.03 22.63 26.42
CA ARG A 447 -0.84 21.85 26.82
C ARG A 447 0.14 21.60 25.68
N TRP A 448 -0.24 21.84 24.43
CA TRP A 448 0.63 21.60 23.28
C TRP A 448 1.88 22.47 23.28
N GLY A 449 1.80 23.69 23.84
CA GLY A 449 2.95 24.59 23.97
C GLY A 449 4.02 24.07 24.94
N GLU A 450 3.60 23.48 26.06
CA GLU A 450 4.49 22.85 27.04
C GLU A 450 5.17 21.61 26.43
N LEU A 451 4.38 20.73 25.82
CA LEU A 451 4.90 19.54 25.13
C LEU A 451 5.93 19.91 24.05
N LEU A 452 5.64 20.93 23.24
CA LEU A 452 6.57 21.43 22.23
C LEU A 452 7.90 21.85 22.87
N ALA A 453 7.86 22.62 23.95
CA ALA A 453 9.06 23.07 24.65
C ALA A 453 9.87 21.90 25.21
N ASP A 454 9.21 20.86 25.72
CA ASP A 454 9.86 19.65 26.26
C ASP A 454 10.55 18.83 25.16
N VAL A 455 9.86 18.61 24.04
CA VAL A 455 10.42 17.93 22.87
C VAL A 455 11.59 18.72 22.30
N SER A 456 11.50 20.04 22.21
CA SER A 456 12.62 20.89 21.75
C SER A 456 13.86 20.78 22.63
N ARG A 457 13.71 20.65 23.96
CA ARG A 457 14.87 20.46 24.86
C ARG A 457 15.55 19.11 24.62
N ASN A 458 14.78 18.04 24.46
CA ASN A 458 15.34 16.71 24.15
C ASN A 458 15.94 16.66 22.74
N HIS A 459 15.35 17.36 21.78
CA HIS A 459 15.90 17.52 20.43
C HIS A 459 17.31 18.11 20.48
N MET A 460 17.53 19.19 21.24
CA MET A 460 18.84 19.81 21.33
C MET A 460 19.90 18.87 21.93
N LYS A 461 19.56 18.14 23.01
CA LYS A 461 20.47 17.14 23.59
C LYS A 461 20.88 16.09 22.56
N LEU A 462 19.90 15.61 21.80
CA LEU A 462 20.13 14.58 20.79
C LEU A 462 20.98 15.10 19.63
N TYR A 463 20.71 16.32 19.18
CA TYR A 463 21.48 16.98 18.12
C TYR A 463 22.93 17.18 18.54
N GLU A 464 23.17 17.71 19.75
CA GLU A 464 24.51 17.86 20.30
C GLU A 464 25.25 16.52 20.38
N LYS A 465 24.56 15.47 20.82
CA LYS A 465 25.12 14.12 20.89
C LYS A 465 25.56 13.62 19.51
N PHE A 466 24.69 13.62 18.51
CA PHE A 466 25.05 13.15 17.17
C PHE A 466 26.06 14.06 16.46
N ALA A 467 25.98 15.37 16.62
CA ALA A 467 26.94 16.31 16.02
C ALA A 467 28.36 16.14 16.59
N SER A 468 28.49 15.62 17.81
CA SER A 468 29.78 15.33 18.45
C SER A 468 30.36 13.96 18.09
N MET A 469 29.59 13.09 17.43
CA MET A 469 30.04 11.75 17.04
C MET A 469 30.95 11.79 15.82
N GLU A 470 31.97 10.94 15.84
CA GLU A 470 32.77 10.67 14.67
C GLU A 470 31.91 10.01 13.57
N ARG A 471 32.40 10.03 12.33
CA ARG A 471 31.68 9.47 11.17
C ARG A 471 31.25 8.01 11.41
N GLU A 472 32.18 7.19 11.89
CA GLU A 472 31.97 5.77 12.19
C GLU A 472 30.83 5.56 13.18
N ASP A 473 30.85 6.28 14.31
CA ASP A 473 29.82 6.19 15.34
C ASP A 473 28.43 6.58 14.81
N ARG A 474 28.36 7.57 13.90
CA ARG A 474 27.11 7.96 13.24
C ARG A 474 26.59 6.88 12.30
N ILE A 475 27.48 6.24 11.54
CA ILE A 475 27.14 5.10 10.67
C ILE A 475 26.58 3.95 11.52
N PHE A 476 27.28 3.55 12.59
CA PHE A 476 26.84 2.43 13.42
C PHE A 476 25.60 2.77 14.26
N SER A 477 25.41 4.02 14.67
CA SER A 477 24.16 4.45 15.32
C SER A 477 22.95 4.31 14.38
N ALA A 478 23.07 4.80 13.14
CA ALA A 478 22.01 4.67 12.15
C ALA A 478 21.81 3.22 11.68
N THR A 479 22.88 2.42 11.61
CA THR A 479 22.79 0.96 11.36
C THR A 479 22.06 0.27 12.51
N ARG A 480 22.38 0.62 13.76
CA ARG A 480 21.70 0.09 14.96
C ARG A 480 20.21 0.42 14.97
N MET A 481 19.86 1.63 14.54
CA MET A 481 18.48 2.10 14.47
C MET A 481 17.61 1.15 13.64
N TYR A 482 18.04 0.81 12.43
CA TYR A 482 17.31 -0.14 11.58
C TYR A 482 17.37 -1.59 12.09
N THR A 483 18.56 -2.06 12.49
CA THR A 483 18.75 -3.46 12.92
C THR A 483 18.03 -3.83 14.22
N SER A 484 17.57 -2.81 14.97
CA SER A 484 16.71 -2.98 16.14
C SER A 484 15.22 -3.12 15.78
N GLY A 485 14.86 -3.16 14.49
CA GLY A 485 13.48 -3.16 14.00
C GLY A 485 12.61 -4.31 14.52
N LEU A 486 13.21 -5.46 14.86
CA LEU A 486 12.51 -6.61 15.45
C LEU A 486 12.33 -6.52 16.97
N ARG A 487 13.01 -5.60 17.68
CA ARG A 487 12.93 -5.51 19.15
C ARG A 487 11.52 -5.27 19.69
N PRO A 488 10.68 -4.39 19.10
CA PRO A 488 9.30 -4.22 19.55
C PRO A 488 8.46 -5.50 19.44
N PHE A 489 8.70 -6.31 18.41
CA PHE A 489 8.02 -7.60 18.22
C PHE A 489 8.47 -8.61 19.28
N ALA A 490 9.79 -8.67 19.55
CA ALA A 490 10.34 -9.51 20.61
C ALA A 490 9.85 -9.09 22.00
N ALA A 491 9.67 -7.79 22.25
CA ALA A 491 9.14 -7.27 23.49
C ALA A 491 7.67 -7.68 23.69
N ILE A 492 6.84 -7.59 22.64
CA ILE A 492 5.45 -8.07 22.66
C ILE A 492 5.40 -9.58 22.94
N ALA A 493 6.30 -10.35 22.33
CA ALA A 493 6.41 -11.79 22.54
C ALA A 493 7.08 -12.19 23.87
N GLY A 494 7.67 -11.23 24.61
CA GLY A 494 8.33 -11.48 25.89
C GLY A 494 9.69 -12.20 25.76
N VAL A 495 10.40 -12.03 24.64
CA VAL A 495 11.65 -12.77 24.33
C VAL A 495 12.84 -11.88 23.97
N THR A 496 12.78 -10.58 24.25
CA THR A 496 13.88 -9.64 23.97
C THR A 496 15.23 -10.11 24.51
N ASP A 497 15.25 -10.70 25.71
CA ASP A 497 16.47 -11.21 26.38
C ASP A 497 16.96 -12.57 25.83
N GLN A 498 16.20 -13.23 24.97
CA GLN A 498 16.56 -14.51 24.36
C GLN A 498 17.26 -14.36 23.00
N ILE A 499 17.37 -13.13 22.50
CA ILE A 499 17.85 -12.82 21.16
C ILE A 499 19.18 -12.09 21.24
N ASP A 500 20.15 -12.50 20.41
CA ASP A 500 21.36 -11.72 20.20
C ASP A 500 21.11 -10.54 19.25
N TRP A 501 21.24 -9.33 19.80
CA TRP A 501 21.10 -8.06 19.10
C TRP A 501 22.44 -7.51 18.58
N SER A 502 23.53 -8.27 18.66
CA SER A 502 24.82 -7.91 18.06
C SER A 502 24.72 -7.80 16.53
N PHE A 503 25.61 -7.01 15.91
CA PHE A 503 25.75 -7.03 14.45
C PHE A 503 26.38 -8.35 14.02
N SER A 504 25.98 -8.88 12.87
CA SER A 504 26.60 -10.08 12.32
C SER A 504 28.10 -9.84 12.05
N PRO A 505 28.99 -10.78 12.41
CA PRO A 505 30.40 -10.72 12.04
C PRO A 505 30.61 -10.55 10.53
N ASP A 506 29.75 -11.15 9.70
CA ASP A 506 29.82 -11.05 8.24
C ASP A 506 29.46 -9.65 7.75
N THR A 507 28.54 -8.96 8.43
CA THR A 507 28.25 -7.55 8.16
C THR A 507 29.43 -6.66 8.57
N LEU A 508 29.96 -6.88 9.78
CA LEU A 508 31.09 -6.10 10.29
C LEU A 508 32.33 -6.22 9.40
N ALA A 509 32.52 -7.36 8.74
CA ALA A 509 33.60 -7.58 7.79
C ALA A 509 33.51 -6.74 6.50
N LEU A 510 32.40 -6.02 6.28
CA LEU A 510 32.20 -5.11 5.14
C LEU A 510 32.52 -3.64 5.48
N TYR A 511 33.00 -3.37 6.70
CA TYR A 511 33.43 -2.06 7.16
C TYR A 511 34.90 -2.11 7.61
N PRO A 512 35.76 -1.13 7.25
CA PRO A 512 35.41 0.07 6.51
C PRO A 512 35.21 -0.14 5.00
N ASP A 513 35.94 -1.04 4.33
CA ASP A 513 35.76 -1.26 2.88
C ASP A 513 34.79 -2.42 2.61
N PRO A 514 33.77 -2.26 1.73
CA PRO A 514 33.51 -1.11 0.87
C PRO A 514 32.56 -0.05 1.44
N LEU A 515 31.99 -0.25 2.62
CA LEU A 515 30.77 0.47 3.04
C LEU A 515 31.00 1.80 3.76
N ASP A 516 32.22 2.16 4.17
CA ASP A 516 32.56 3.51 4.65
C ASP A 516 32.69 4.53 3.50
N ASP A 517 32.89 4.06 2.27
CA ASP A 517 32.97 4.90 1.08
C ASP A 517 31.56 5.20 0.53
N ASP A 518 31.17 6.47 0.52
CA ASP A 518 29.83 6.91 0.13
C ASP A 518 29.50 6.53 -1.33
N ASP A 519 30.46 6.60 -2.26
CA ASP A 519 30.25 6.31 -3.68
C ASP A 519 30.13 4.80 -3.94
N LYS A 520 30.94 3.99 -3.24
CA LYS A 520 30.83 2.52 -3.31
C LYS A 520 29.53 2.05 -2.69
N ALA A 521 29.17 2.56 -1.50
CA ALA A 521 27.91 2.25 -0.85
C ALA A 521 26.72 2.67 -1.73
N ALA A 522 26.76 3.85 -2.33
CA ALA A 522 25.76 4.32 -3.30
C ALA A 522 25.61 3.38 -4.49
N THR A 523 26.74 2.93 -5.04
CA THR A 523 26.77 2.02 -6.17
C THR A 523 26.15 0.68 -5.81
N ILE A 524 26.50 0.12 -4.65
CA ILE A 524 25.95 -1.15 -4.16
C ILE A 524 24.44 -1.02 -3.96
N PHE A 525 24.01 -0.08 -3.11
CA PHE A 525 22.61 0.06 -2.72
C PHE A 525 21.72 0.50 -3.89
N GLY A 526 22.10 1.57 -4.58
CA GLY A 526 21.28 2.15 -5.64
C GLY A 526 21.10 1.22 -6.83
N THR A 527 22.17 0.55 -7.27
CA THR A 527 22.07 -0.36 -8.42
C THR A 527 21.46 -1.71 -8.07
N ALA A 528 21.48 -2.13 -6.80
CA ALA A 528 20.78 -3.32 -6.34
C ALA A 528 19.25 -3.11 -6.34
N LEU A 529 18.77 -1.95 -5.88
CA LEU A 529 17.34 -1.77 -5.59
C LEU A 529 16.52 -1.10 -6.70
N VAL A 530 17.12 -0.28 -7.57
CA VAL A 530 16.40 0.26 -8.72
C VAL A 530 16.27 -0.78 -9.84
N ALA A 531 17.31 -1.62 -10.01
CA ALA A 531 17.36 -2.75 -10.93
C ALA A 531 16.64 -2.47 -12.26
N ASN A 532 17.16 -1.51 -13.05
CA ASN A 532 16.50 -0.98 -14.25
C ASN A 532 16.14 -2.05 -15.29
N ASP A 533 16.84 -3.18 -15.27
CA ASP A 533 16.69 -4.34 -16.14
C ASP A 533 15.67 -5.38 -15.67
N MET A 534 15.11 -5.24 -14.47
CA MET A 534 14.13 -6.17 -13.89
C MET A 534 12.74 -5.54 -13.73
N PRO A 535 11.63 -6.32 -13.77
CA PRO A 535 10.29 -5.79 -13.54
C PRO A 535 10.05 -5.31 -12.09
N GLY A 536 10.88 -5.71 -11.14
CA GLY A 536 10.84 -5.31 -9.73
C GLY A 536 12.24 -5.22 -9.12
N SER A 537 12.31 -4.76 -7.87
CA SER A 537 13.59 -4.57 -7.15
C SER A 537 14.25 -5.85 -6.66
N PHE A 538 13.50 -6.95 -6.52
CA PHE A 538 14.00 -8.19 -5.92
C PHE A 538 14.20 -9.28 -6.97
N SER A 539 15.39 -9.86 -7.00
CA SER A 539 15.76 -10.93 -7.93
C SER A 539 14.91 -12.18 -7.67
N PRO A 540 14.49 -12.93 -8.71
CA PRO A 540 13.89 -14.25 -8.56
C PRO A 540 14.72 -15.18 -7.67
N LEU A 541 14.07 -16.14 -7.02
CA LEU A 541 14.70 -17.19 -6.23
C LEU A 541 15.22 -18.34 -7.12
N ARG A 542 14.77 -18.41 -8.38
CA ARG A 542 15.10 -19.47 -9.35
C ARG A 542 15.49 -18.91 -10.71
#